data_AF-A0A923QJL9-F1
#
_entry.id   AF-A0A923QJL9-F1
#
_cell.length_a   1.000
_cell.length_b   1.000
_cell.length_c   1.000
_cell.angle_alpha   90.00
_cell.angle_beta   90.00
_cell.angle_gamma   90.00
#
_symmetry.space_group_name_H-M   'P 1'
#
loop_
_entity.id
_entity.type
_entity.pdbx_description
1 polymer ?
#
loop_
_entity_poly.entity_id
_entity_poly.type
_entity_poly.pdbx_seq_one_letter_code
_entity_poly.pdbx_strand_id
1 'polypeptide(L)'
;MVTKMKKPSSSETKSASPLAGTVKESAQQIWLAGLGAFSKAQDEGGKVFESLVKDGVAIQRKTQAVAEEKISEATNKMASMATQISSKASGQWGKLEDIFEDRVAKALNKLGVPSAKDIAALNARID
;
A
#
# COMPACT_ATOMS: atom_id res chain seq x y z
N MET A 1 -67.45 -57.56 19.74
CA MET A 1 -66.46 -56.47 19.87
C MET A 1 -65.07 -57.10 19.68
N VAL A 2 -64.40 -56.91 18.52
CA VAL A 2 -63.32 -55.90 18.24
C VAL A 2 -61.97 -56.36 18.84
N THR A 3 -60.79 -56.45 18.20
CA THR A 3 -60.26 -56.44 16.82
C THR A 3 -58.78 -56.89 16.91
N LYS A 4 -58.28 -57.61 15.88
CA LYS A 4 -56.90 -57.68 15.30
C LYS A 4 -55.65 -57.44 16.17
N MET A 5 -54.63 -58.30 15.97
CA MET A 5 -53.38 -57.83 15.33
C MET A 5 -52.57 -58.96 14.67
N LYS A 6 -52.17 -58.66 13.44
CA LYS A 6 -51.53 -59.50 12.42
C LYS A 6 -50.05 -59.13 12.39
N LYS A 7 -49.14 -60.11 12.40
CA LYS A 7 -47.74 -59.90 11.97
C LYS A 7 -47.24 -61.17 11.29
N PRO A 8 -47.16 -61.21 9.94
CA PRO A 8 -46.37 -62.22 9.27
C PRO A 8 -44.91 -61.77 9.25
N SER A 9 -44.06 -62.71 9.64
CA SER A 9 -42.63 -62.73 9.37
C SER A 9 -42.39 -62.79 7.86
N SER A 10 -41.31 -62.11 7.46
CA SER A 10 -40.64 -62.04 6.17
C SER A 10 -40.79 -63.22 5.20
N SER A 11 -41.13 -62.91 3.94
CA SER A 11 -40.30 -63.28 2.79
C SER A 11 -40.84 -62.66 1.50
N GLU A 12 -39.91 -62.14 0.70
CA GLU A 12 -40.04 -61.78 -0.72
C GLU A 12 -40.73 -60.46 -1.07
N THR A 13 -39.95 -59.38 -1.03
CA THR A 13 -40.11 -58.30 -2.01
C THR A 13 -38.83 -58.21 -2.82
N LYS A 14 -38.78 -59.04 -3.87
CA LYS A 14 -37.92 -58.79 -5.03
C LYS A 14 -38.42 -57.51 -5.70
N SER A 15 -37.90 -56.38 -5.26
CA SER A 15 -37.92 -55.14 -6.04
C SER A 15 -36.91 -54.18 -5.45
N ALA A 16 -35.62 -54.50 -5.67
CA ALA A 16 -34.65 -53.43 -5.88
C ALA A 16 -35.14 -52.67 -7.12
N SER A 17 -35.94 -51.65 -6.85
CA SER A 17 -36.69 -50.92 -7.85
C SER A 17 -35.68 -50.35 -8.86
N PRO A 18 -35.90 -50.47 -10.18
CA PRO A 18 -35.01 -49.92 -11.22
C PRO A 18 -34.71 -48.42 -11.02
N LEU A 19 -35.54 -47.74 -10.23
CA LEU A 19 -35.37 -46.37 -9.75
C LEU A 19 -34.12 -46.14 -8.86
N ALA A 20 -33.70 -47.12 -8.05
CA ALA A 20 -32.51 -46.96 -7.19
C ALA A 20 -31.20 -47.04 -7.99
N GLY A 21 -31.19 -47.85 -9.06
CA GLY A 21 -30.07 -47.92 -10.00
C GLY A 21 -29.92 -46.66 -10.83
N THR A 22 -31.04 -46.09 -11.33
CA THR A 22 -31.01 -44.85 -12.11
C THR A 22 -30.62 -43.64 -11.26
N VAL A 23 -31.07 -43.55 -10.01
CA VAL A 23 -30.66 -42.45 -9.10
C VAL A 23 -29.17 -42.52 -8.77
N LYS A 24 -28.61 -43.71 -8.56
CA LYS A 24 -27.17 -43.88 -8.34
C LYS A 24 -26.36 -43.48 -9.58
N GLU A 25 -26.80 -43.89 -10.77
CA GLU A 25 -26.16 -43.54 -12.04
C GLU A 25 -26.23 -42.02 -12.29
N SER A 26 -27.39 -41.38 -12.05
CA SER A 26 -27.53 -39.93 -12.16
C SER A 26 -26.69 -39.17 -11.14
N ALA A 27 -26.63 -39.63 -9.88
CA ALA A 27 -25.78 -39.02 -8.87
C ALA A 27 -24.29 -39.12 -9.24
N GLN A 28 -23.88 -40.25 -9.84
CA GLN A 28 -22.52 -40.46 -10.31
C GLN A 28 -22.18 -39.60 -11.52
N GLN A 29 -23.12 -39.42 -12.45
CA GLN A 29 -22.97 -38.48 -13.57
C GLN A 29 -22.90 -37.02 -13.11
N ILE A 30 -23.75 -36.61 -12.15
CA ILE A 30 -23.71 -35.27 -11.57
C ILE A 30 -22.37 -35.04 -10.85
N TRP A 31 -21.85 -36.03 -10.15
CA TRP A 31 -20.56 -35.94 -9.47
C TRP A 31 -19.40 -35.81 -10.47
N LEU A 32 -19.40 -36.63 -11.53
CA LEU A 32 -18.39 -36.56 -12.59
C LEU A 32 -18.47 -35.25 -13.38
N ALA A 33 -19.68 -34.74 -13.63
CA ALA A 33 -19.88 -33.43 -14.23
C ALA A 33 -19.40 -32.30 -13.31
N GLY A 34 -19.60 -32.44 -11.99
CA GLY A 34 -19.08 -31.50 -10.99
C GLY A 34 -17.54 -31.46 -10.96
N LEU A 35 -16.89 -32.61 -10.97
CA LEU A 35 -15.42 -32.71 -11.07
C LEU A 35 -14.88 -32.20 -12.41
N GLY A 36 -15.56 -32.50 -13.52
CA GLY A 36 -15.18 -32.00 -14.84
C GLY A 36 -15.32 -30.48 -14.97
N ALA A 37 -16.40 -29.90 -14.44
CA ALA A 37 -16.60 -28.46 -14.41
C ALA A 37 -15.58 -27.76 -13.50
N PHE A 38 -15.26 -28.35 -12.34
CA PHE A 38 -14.22 -27.82 -11.45
C PHE A 38 -12.82 -27.87 -12.09
N SER A 39 -12.47 -28.98 -12.75
CA SER A 39 -11.21 -29.09 -13.50
C SER A 39 -11.13 -28.05 -14.62
N LYS A 40 -12.23 -27.85 -15.36
CA LYS A 40 -12.30 -26.83 -16.42
C LYS A 40 -12.21 -25.40 -15.87
N ALA A 41 -12.83 -25.12 -14.73
CA ALA A 41 -12.68 -23.85 -14.03
C ALA A 41 -11.26 -23.64 -13.48
N GLN A 42 -10.53 -24.71 -13.13
CA GLN A 42 -9.13 -24.62 -12.73
C GLN A 42 -8.22 -24.30 -13.93
N ASP A 43 -8.44 -24.95 -15.07
CA ASP A 43 -7.71 -24.68 -16.32
C ASP A 43 -8.00 -23.29 -16.89
N GLU A 44 -9.26 -22.85 -16.87
CA GLU A 44 -9.66 -21.52 -17.31
C GLU A 44 -9.31 -20.44 -16.28
N GLY A 45 -9.35 -20.78 -14.98
CA GLY A 45 -8.99 -19.88 -13.88
C GLY A 45 -7.53 -19.44 -13.91
N GLY A 46 -6.60 -20.34 -14.30
CA GLY A 46 -5.19 -20.00 -14.46
C GLY A 46 -4.95 -18.93 -15.53
N LYS A 47 -5.66 -19.00 -16.66
CA LYS A 47 -5.55 -18.01 -17.75
C LYS A 47 -6.10 -16.64 -17.35
N VAL A 48 -7.24 -16.62 -16.64
CA VAL A 48 -7.83 -15.37 -16.15
C VAL A 48 -6.92 -14.74 -15.08
N PHE A 49 -6.33 -15.57 -14.21
CA PHE A 49 -5.34 -15.11 -13.24
C PHE A 49 -4.09 -14.53 -13.91
N GLU A 50 -3.49 -15.21 -14.88
CA GLU A 50 -2.34 -14.69 -15.64
C GLU A 50 -2.67 -13.36 -16.34
N SER A 51 -3.87 -13.24 -16.93
CA SER A 51 -4.34 -11.99 -17.53
C SER A 51 -4.44 -10.88 -16.49
N LEU A 52 -5.05 -11.15 -15.33
CA LEU A 52 -5.15 -10.19 -14.24
C LEU A 52 -3.78 -9.77 -13.68
N VAL A 53 -2.84 -10.70 -13.58
CA VAL A 53 -1.46 -10.39 -13.17
C VAL A 53 -0.78 -9.50 -14.20
N LYS A 54 -0.93 -9.80 -15.49
CA LYS A 54 -0.36 -8.99 -16.58
C LYS A 54 -0.95 -7.58 -16.60
N ASP A 55 -2.26 -7.46 -16.42
CA ASP A 55 -2.96 -6.18 -16.33
C ASP A 55 -2.55 -5.41 -15.07
N GLY A 56 -2.38 -6.09 -13.94
CA GLY A 56 -1.86 -5.51 -12.69
C GLY A 56 -0.45 -4.96 -12.84
N VAL A 57 0.46 -5.70 -13.46
CA VAL A 57 1.84 -5.25 -13.76
C VAL A 57 1.83 -4.06 -14.72
N ALA A 58 0.95 -4.07 -15.73
CA ALA A 58 0.82 -2.95 -16.66
C ALA A 58 0.29 -1.68 -15.97
N ILE A 59 -0.69 -1.81 -15.06
CA ILE A 59 -1.21 -0.71 -14.25
C ILE A 59 -0.13 -0.19 -13.30
N GLN A 60 0.61 -1.06 -12.63
CA GLN A 60 1.72 -0.67 -11.75
C GLN A 60 2.77 0.13 -12.52
N ARG A 61 3.22 -0.35 -13.70
CA ARG A 61 4.19 0.35 -14.54
C ARG A 61 3.69 1.71 -15.00
N LYS A 62 2.44 1.80 -15.47
CA LYS A 62 1.82 3.08 -15.85
C LYS A 62 1.74 4.05 -14.67
N THR A 63 1.37 3.55 -13.48
CA THR A 63 1.25 4.36 -12.27
C THR A 63 2.62 4.84 -11.80
N GLN A 64 3.63 3.97 -11.85
CA GLN A 64 5.01 4.34 -11.53
C GLN A 64 5.54 5.42 -12.48
N ALA A 65 5.35 5.27 -13.80
CA ALA A 65 5.77 6.26 -14.77
C ALA A 65 5.10 7.63 -14.54
N VAL A 66 3.79 7.64 -14.29
CA VAL A 66 3.05 8.88 -13.99
C VAL A 66 3.49 9.47 -12.63
N ALA A 67 3.75 8.64 -11.63
CA ALA A 67 4.25 9.10 -10.34
C ALA A 67 5.66 9.70 -10.45
N GLU A 68 6.56 9.04 -11.18
CA GLU A 68 7.91 9.53 -11.48
C GLU A 68 7.86 10.87 -12.23
N GLU A 69 6.99 10.99 -13.24
CA GLU A 69 6.78 12.24 -13.98
C GLU A 69 6.23 13.36 -13.07
N LYS A 70 5.21 13.07 -12.26
CA LYS A 70 4.61 14.01 -11.30
C LYS A 70 5.62 14.46 -10.22
N ILE A 71 6.43 13.54 -9.71
CA ILE A 71 7.47 13.83 -8.70
C ILE A 71 8.58 14.66 -9.34
N SER A 72 9.00 14.34 -10.56
CA SER A 72 10.00 15.13 -11.29
C SER A 72 9.51 16.56 -11.53
N GLU A 73 8.27 16.73 -12.00
CA GLU A 73 7.67 18.06 -12.17
C GLU A 73 7.53 18.82 -10.84
N ALA A 74 7.08 18.16 -9.77
CA ALA A 74 6.94 18.76 -8.46
C ALA A 74 8.31 19.19 -7.89
N THR A 75 9.32 18.34 -8.05
CA THR A 75 10.71 18.63 -7.66
C THR A 75 11.25 19.83 -8.44
N ASN A 76 11.02 19.89 -9.76
CA ASN A 76 11.45 21.02 -10.58
C ASN A 76 10.72 22.32 -10.23
N LYS A 77 9.41 22.27 -9.95
CA LYS A 77 8.62 23.41 -9.46
C LYS A 77 9.10 23.85 -8.08
N MET A 78 9.41 22.92 -7.19
CA MET A 78 9.94 23.22 -5.85
C MET A 78 11.33 23.83 -5.93
N ALA A 79 12.22 23.27 -6.76
CA ALA A 79 13.56 23.81 -6.97
C ALA A 79 13.49 25.24 -7.52
N SER A 80 12.66 25.49 -8.54
CA SER A 80 12.48 26.85 -9.08
C SER A 80 11.87 27.82 -8.07
N MET A 81 10.88 27.39 -7.27
CA MET A 81 10.32 28.20 -6.18
C MET A 81 11.37 28.49 -5.09
N ALA A 82 12.19 27.50 -4.73
CA ALA A 82 13.28 27.67 -3.77
C ALA A 82 14.33 28.65 -4.30
N THR A 83 14.70 28.58 -5.59
CA THR A 83 15.60 29.56 -6.21
C THR A 83 14.98 30.97 -6.24
N GLN A 84 13.68 31.10 -6.53
CA GLN A 84 12.99 32.39 -6.51
C GLN A 84 12.86 32.98 -5.09
N ILE A 85 12.57 32.15 -4.09
CA ILE A 85 12.56 32.55 -2.68
C ILE A 85 13.97 32.91 -2.23
N SER A 86 14.98 32.10 -2.55
CA SER A 86 16.37 32.37 -2.18
C SER A 86 16.86 33.69 -2.79
N SER A 87 16.55 33.96 -4.06
CA SER A 87 16.93 35.20 -4.74
C SER A 87 16.16 36.42 -4.25
N LYS A 88 14.87 36.30 -3.92
CA LYS A 88 14.09 37.40 -3.31
C LYS A 88 14.41 37.61 -1.84
N ALA A 89 14.77 36.55 -1.13
CA ALA A 89 15.06 36.60 0.29
C ALA A 89 16.54 36.89 0.59
N SER A 90 17.50 36.71 -0.34
CA SER A 90 18.93 36.96 -0.03
C SER A 90 19.17 38.38 0.51
N GLY A 91 18.42 39.38 0.02
CA GLY A 91 18.46 40.74 0.57
C GLY A 91 17.80 40.92 1.95
N GLN A 92 16.92 40.01 2.36
CA GLN A 92 16.37 39.96 3.74
C GLN A 92 17.22 39.08 4.67
N TRP A 93 17.93 38.08 4.12
CA TRP A 93 18.88 37.25 4.86
C TRP A 93 20.02 38.08 5.45
N GLY A 94 20.51 39.11 4.76
CA GLY A 94 21.51 40.03 5.33
C GLY A 94 21.01 40.76 6.59
N LYS A 95 19.72 41.16 6.65
CA LYS A 95 19.16 41.76 7.88
C LYS A 95 19.00 40.74 9.00
N LEU A 96 18.73 39.49 8.66
CA LEU A 96 18.69 38.40 9.62
C LEU A 96 20.08 38.01 10.10
N GLU A 97 21.10 38.13 9.25
CA GLU A 97 22.51 37.97 9.58
C GLU A 97 22.92 39.01 10.63
N ASP A 98 22.61 40.29 10.41
CA ASP A 98 22.86 41.34 11.41
C ASP A 98 22.17 41.04 12.75
N ILE A 99 20.89 40.64 12.73
CA ILE A 99 20.12 40.32 13.96
C ILE A 99 20.66 39.06 14.63
N PHE A 100 21.09 38.07 13.85
CA PHE A 100 21.67 36.83 14.35
C PHE A 100 23.03 37.09 14.98
N GLU A 101 23.90 37.84 14.31
CA GLU A 101 25.18 38.29 14.84
C GLU A 101 25.00 39.04 16.16
N ASP A 102 24.05 39.98 16.25
CA ASP A 102 23.72 40.68 17.48
C ASP A 102 23.26 39.73 18.60
N ARG A 103 22.44 38.72 18.26
CA ARG A 103 21.96 37.72 19.22
C ARG A 103 23.08 36.79 19.67
N VAL A 104 23.94 36.35 18.75
CA VAL A 104 25.11 35.50 19.02
C VAL A 104 26.14 36.26 19.85
N ALA A 105 26.48 37.49 19.47
CA ALA A 105 27.38 38.36 20.22
C ALA A 105 26.85 38.60 21.64
N LYS A 106 25.55 38.86 21.80
CA LYS A 106 24.93 39.04 23.12
C LYS A 106 24.94 37.76 23.96
N ALA A 107 24.79 36.58 23.34
CA ALA A 107 24.88 35.29 24.03
C ALA A 107 26.32 34.97 24.46
N LEU A 108 27.30 35.21 23.59
CA LEU A 108 28.72 35.04 23.88
C LEU A 108 29.21 35.98 24.99
N ASN A 109 28.80 37.25 24.94
CA ASN A 109 29.08 38.21 26.01
C ASN A 109 28.48 37.78 27.35
N LYS A 110 27.27 37.20 27.36
CA LYS A 110 26.66 36.63 28.58
C LYS A 110 27.43 35.43 29.13
N LEU A 111 28.13 34.69 28.28
CA LEU A 111 29.01 33.58 28.67
C LEU A 111 30.42 34.04 29.04
N GLY A 112 30.68 35.35 29.08
CA GLY A 112 31.97 35.92 29.47
C GLY A 112 33.02 35.89 28.37
N VAL A 113 32.64 35.63 27.12
CA VAL A 113 33.54 35.72 25.97
C VAL A 113 33.64 37.19 25.55
N PRO A 114 34.79 37.85 25.69
CA PRO A 114 34.96 39.25 25.32
C PRO A 114 34.87 39.44 23.81
N SER A 115 34.27 40.54 23.35
CA SER A 115 34.18 40.83 21.92
C SER A 115 35.52 41.35 21.37
N ALA A 116 35.72 41.27 20.06
CA ALA A 116 36.92 41.79 19.40
C ALA A 116 37.13 43.30 19.65
N LYS A 117 36.04 44.07 19.78
CA LYS A 117 36.11 45.51 20.12
C LYS A 117 36.62 45.75 21.53
N ASP A 118 36.23 44.90 22.48
CA ASP A 118 36.67 45.01 23.87
C ASP A 118 38.17 44.73 23.98
N ILE A 119 38.66 43.74 23.23
CA ILE A 119 40.09 43.41 23.15
C ILE A 119 40.87 44.55 22.50
N ALA A 120 40.37 45.12 21.40
CA ALA A 120 41.03 46.24 20.71
C ALA A 120 41.09 47.51 21.58
N ALA A 121 40.01 47.83 22.31
CA ALA A 121 39.98 48.96 23.25
C ALA A 121 40.93 48.76 24.44
N LEU A 122 41.15 47.51 24.86
CA LEU A 122 42.13 47.19 25.89
C LEU A 122 43.57 47.36 25.35
N ASN A 123 43.86 46.85 24.15
CA ASN A 123 45.19 47.01 23.53
C ASN A 123 45.56 48.48 23.34
N ALA A 124 44.62 49.33 22.90
CA ALA A 124 44.86 50.76 22.73
C ALA A 124 45.06 51.54 24.05
N ARG A 125 44.81 50.93 25.21
CA ARG A 125 45.13 51.49 26.54
C ARG A 125 46.44 50.97 27.10
N ILE A 126 46.98 49.90 26.51
CA ILE A 126 48.25 49.28 26.91
C ILE A 126 49.41 49.90 26.12
N ASP A 127 49.17 50.32 24.87
CA ASP A 127 50.05 51.22 24.10
C ASP A 127 50.00 52.67 24.63
#